data_AF-A0A969S7D3-F1
#
_entry.id   AF-A0A969S7D3-F1
#
_cell.length_a   1.000
_cell.length_b   1.000
_cell.length_c   1.000
_cell.angle_alpha   90.00
_cell.angle_beta   90.00
_cell.angle_gamma   90.00
#
_symmetry.space_group_name_H-M   'P 1'
#
loop_
_entity.id
_entity.type
_entity.pdbx_description
1 polymer ?
#
loop_
_entity_poly.entity_id
_entity_poly.type
_entity_poly.pdbx_seq_one_letter_code
_entity_poly.pdbx_strand_id
1 'polypeptide(L)'
;MNTPPIANNDTASTNEDTPVSGNVLTNDTDANGGVLSVTAINGSSTNIGTPVTLASGAQVTLNANGSYIYNPNGQFETLNDAQSATDSFQYSLSDGQGGSSTATATVTINGVTDAPVNRAPVADDDAYNTAFNTPLTVTAANGVLNGDTDANADSLTARSPPNPPMAQQR
;
A
#
# COMPACT_ATOMS: atom_id res chain seq x y z
N MET A 1 -43.43 18.79 -11.60
CA MET A 1 -42.13 19.16 -12.21
C MET A 1 -41.07 18.50 -11.36
N ASN A 2 -40.15 17.76 -11.97
CA ASN A 2 -39.00 17.18 -11.26
C ASN A 2 -37.86 18.19 -11.23
N THR A 3 -37.22 18.35 -10.07
CA THR A 3 -36.05 19.20 -9.88
C THR A 3 -34.83 18.29 -9.89
N PRO A 4 -33.75 18.62 -10.63
CA PRO A 4 -32.53 17.83 -10.56
C PRO A 4 -31.95 17.79 -9.14
N PRO A 5 -31.26 16.71 -8.77
CA PRO A 5 -30.61 16.62 -7.47
C PRO A 5 -29.46 17.63 -7.36
N ILE A 6 -29.09 17.99 -6.13
CA ILE A 6 -27.93 18.83 -5.83
C ILE A 6 -26.78 17.92 -5.42
N ALA A 7 -25.73 17.91 -6.24
CA ALA A 7 -24.50 17.18 -5.99
C ALA A 7 -23.46 18.11 -5.33
N ASN A 8 -22.89 17.70 -4.21
CA ASN A 8 -21.88 18.44 -3.47
C ASN A 8 -20.53 17.71 -3.56
N ASN A 9 -19.43 18.46 -3.66
CA ASN A 9 -18.11 17.85 -3.75
C ASN A 9 -17.74 17.12 -2.46
N ASP A 10 -16.99 16.03 -2.62
CA ASP A 10 -16.54 15.18 -1.54
C ASP A 10 -15.05 15.32 -1.28
N THR A 11 -14.66 15.10 -0.03
CA THR A 11 -13.26 15.01 0.36
C THR A 11 -12.99 13.78 1.22
N ALA A 12 -11.83 13.17 1.00
CA ALA A 12 -11.29 12.13 1.85
C ALA A 12 -9.78 12.29 2.01
N SER A 13 -9.21 11.63 3.00
CA SER A 13 -7.77 11.62 3.23
C SER A 13 -7.30 10.20 3.55
N THR A 14 -6.12 9.85 3.08
CA THR A 14 -5.46 8.57 3.36
C THR A 14 -3.95 8.71 3.31
N ASN A 15 -3.23 7.65 3.67
CA ASN A 15 -1.80 7.55 3.45
C ASN A 15 -1.53 6.87 2.10
N GLU A 16 -0.37 7.11 1.50
CA GLU A 16 0.08 6.58 0.21
C GLU A 16 0.00 5.06 0.05
N ASP A 17 0.04 4.31 1.16
CA ASP A 17 -0.06 2.85 1.16
C ASP A 17 -1.36 2.30 1.74
N THR A 18 -2.30 3.20 2.03
CA THR A 18 -3.54 2.85 2.70
C THR A 18 -4.72 3.07 1.78
N PRO A 19 -5.46 2.00 1.41
CA PRO A 19 -6.75 2.16 0.79
C PRO A 19 -7.75 2.83 1.74
N VAL A 20 -8.61 3.69 1.21
CA VAL A 20 -9.69 4.36 1.96
C VAL A 20 -11.04 4.10 1.32
N SER A 21 -12.07 3.93 2.14
CA SER A 21 -13.45 3.77 1.70
C SER A 21 -14.31 4.92 2.18
N GLY A 22 -15.33 5.28 1.39
CA GLY A 22 -16.28 6.33 1.73
C GLY A 22 -17.59 6.21 0.96
N ASN A 23 -18.43 7.23 1.04
CA ASN A 23 -19.66 7.32 0.25
C ASN A 23 -19.89 8.75 -0.23
N VAL A 24 -19.96 8.92 -1.56
CA VAL A 24 -20.11 10.22 -2.23
C VAL A 24 -21.51 10.81 -2.13
N LEU A 25 -22.54 10.01 -1.81
CA LEU A 25 -23.93 10.48 -1.78
C LEU A 25 -24.36 11.06 -0.42
N THR A 26 -23.46 11.13 0.57
CA THR A 26 -23.83 11.44 1.96
C THR A 26 -24.18 12.91 2.20
N ASN A 27 -23.62 13.80 1.40
CA ASN A 27 -23.85 15.25 1.41
C ASN A 27 -24.77 15.70 0.25
N ASP A 28 -25.25 14.78 -0.58
CA ASP A 28 -26.10 15.07 -1.73
C ASP A 28 -27.58 15.08 -1.36
N THR A 29 -28.38 15.85 -2.08
CA THR A 29 -29.81 15.99 -1.78
C THR A 29 -30.66 16.06 -3.04
N ASP A 30 -31.92 15.67 -2.94
CA ASP A 30 -32.93 15.95 -3.95
C ASP A 30 -34.13 16.66 -3.31
N ALA A 31 -34.58 17.76 -3.91
CA ALA A 31 -35.70 18.55 -3.40
C ALA A 31 -37.04 17.81 -3.52
N ASN A 32 -37.12 16.83 -4.42
CA ASN A 32 -38.30 16.00 -4.63
C ASN A 32 -38.29 14.71 -3.79
N GLY A 33 -37.21 14.43 -3.04
CA GLY A 33 -37.09 13.25 -2.18
C GLY A 33 -36.80 11.95 -2.93
N GLY A 34 -36.33 12.04 -4.17
CA GLY A 34 -35.86 10.91 -4.96
C GLY A 34 -34.69 10.17 -4.31
N VAL A 35 -34.66 8.85 -4.50
CA VAL A 35 -33.50 8.04 -4.08
C VAL A 35 -32.35 8.34 -5.03
N LEU A 36 -31.25 8.85 -4.48
CA LEU A 36 -30.05 9.14 -5.24
C LEU A 36 -29.27 7.86 -5.54
N SER A 37 -28.76 7.76 -6.76
CA SER A 37 -27.86 6.70 -7.18
C SER A 37 -26.78 7.23 -8.10
N VAL A 38 -25.56 6.72 -7.96
CA VAL A 38 -24.46 7.01 -8.87
C VAL A 38 -24.70 6.29 -10.19
N THR A 39 -24.55 7.01 -11.30
CA THR A 39 -24.82 6.54 -12.65
C THR A 39 -23.58 6.49 -13.55
N ALA A 40 -22.54 7.27 -13.23
CA ALA A 40 -21.28 7.25 -13.98
C ALA A 40 -20.10 7.69 -13.11
N ILE A 41 -18.91 7.21 -13.47
CA ILE A 41 -17.62 7.69 -12.98
C ILE A 41 -16.77 8.14 -14.16
N ASN A 42 -16.19 9.35 -14.09
CA ASN A 42 -15.46 10.00 -15.18
C ASN A 42 -16.21 9.94 -16.53
N GLY A 43 -17.54 10.13 -16.48
CA GLY A 43 -18.41 10.10 -17.66
C GLY A 43 -18.75 8.70 -18.20
N SER A 44 -18.26 7.62 -17.59
CA SER A 44 -18.57 6.24 -17.99
C SER A 44 -19.53 5.55 -17.03
N SER A 45 -20.69 5.12 -17.53
CA SER A 45 -21.67 4.34 -16.76
C SER A 45 -21.34 2.86 -16.66
N THR A 46 -20.52 2.33 -17.59
CA THR A 46 -20.13 0.92 -17.59
C THR A 46 -19.13 0.57 -16.49
N ASN A 47 -18.52 1.58 -15.88
CA ASN A 47 -17.46 1.42 -14.90
C ASN A 47 -17.99 1.33 -13.45
N ILE A 48 -19.29 1.53 -13.25
CA ILE A 48 -19.90 1.44 -11.92
C ILE A 48 -19.77 0.02 -11.37
N GLY A 49 -19.25 -0.09 -10.15
CA GLY A 49 -18.99 -1.36 -9.47
C GLY A 49 -17.74 -2.10 -9.96
N THR A 50 -16.93 -1.48 -10.83
CA THR A 50 -15.68 -2.06 -11.32
C THR A 50 -14.47 -1.17 -10.99
N PRO A 51 -13.26 -1.72 -10.85
CA PRO A 51 -12.05 -0.92 -10.68
C PRO A 51 -11.76 -0.04 -11.89
N VAL A 52 -11.51 1.25 -11.64
CA VAL A 52 -11.11 2.26 -12.62
C VAL A 52 -9.73 2.77 -12.25
N THR A 53 -8.79 2.72 -13.19
CA THR A 53 -7.48 3.36 -13.04
C THR A 53 -7.60 4.85 -13.37
N LEU A 54 -7.20 5.70 -12.42
CA LEU A 54 -7.17 7.15 -12.58
C LEU A 54 -5.91 7.60 -13.34
N ALA A 55 -5.86 8.87 -13.72
CA ALA A 55 -4.71 9.44 -14.43
C ALA A 55 -3.40 9.36 -13.61
N SER A 56 -3.51 9.36 -12.27
CA SER A 56 -2.42 9.13 -11.33
C SER A 56 -1.89 7.68 -11.34
N GLY A 57 -2.64 6.73 -11.88
CA GLY A 57 -2.41 5.29 -11.74
C GLY A 57 -3.07 4.66 -10.50
N ALA A 58 -3.66 5.47 -9.61
CA ALA A 58 -4.47 4.99 -8.49
C ALA A 58 -5.71 4.26 -9.00
N GLN A 59 -6.31 3.41 -8.17
CA GLN A 59 -7.50 2.66 -8.51
C GLN A 59 -8.69 3.08 -7.65
N VAL A 60 -9.85 3.29 -8.27
CA VAL A 60 -11.10 3.56 -7.57
C VAL A 60 -12.19 2.60 -8.04
N THR A 61 -12.95 2.03 -7.11
CA THR A 61 -14.20 1.31 -7.41
C THR A 61 -15.34 2.10 -6.79
N LEU A 62 -16.25 2.63 -7.61
CA LEU A 62 -17.42 3.38 -7.15
C LEU A 62 -18.69 2.62 -7.51
N ASN A 63 -19.54 2.37 -6.52
CA ASN A 63 -20.79 1.62 -6.67
C ASN A 63 -21.99 2.55 -6.86
N ALA A 64 -23.08 2.01 -7.41
CA ALA A 64 -24.32 2.76 -7.63
C ALA A 64 -24.94 3.33 -6.34
N ASN A 65 -24.68 2.71 -5.19
CA ASN A 65 -25.13 3.19 -3.87
C ASN A 65 -24.24 4.31 -3.28
N GLY A 66 -23.28 4.82 -4.05
CA GLY A 66 -22.34 5.86 -3.64
C GLY A 66 -21.11 5.38 -2.88
N SER A 67 -21.10 4.13 -2.40
CA SER A 67 -19.92 3.59 -1.72
C SER A 67 -18.75 3.44 -2.67
N TYR A 68 -17.56 3.83 -2.23
CA TYR A 68 -16.33 3.67 -3.00
C TYR A 68 -15.18 3.12 -2.16
N ILE A 69 -14.22 2.53 -2.86
CA ILE A 69 -12.88 2.22 -2.33
C ILE A 69 -11.87 2.89 -3.26
N TYR A 70 -11.00 3.71 -2.70
CA TYR A 70 -9.85 4.32 -3.35
C TYR A 70 -8.58 3.64 -2.85
N ASN A 71 -7.75 3.17 -3.78
CA ASN A 71 -6.45 2.56 -3.51
C ASN A 71 -5.37 3.39 -4.23
N PRO A 72 -4.44 4.03 -3.49
CA PRO A 72 -3.30 4.73 -4.09
C PRO A 72 -2.47 3.88 -5.06
N ASN A 73 -2.50 2.55 -4.92
CA ASN A 73 -1.91 1.57 -5.85
C ASN A 73 -0.40 1.74 -6.02
N GLY A 74 0.30 2.12 -4.95
CA GLY A 74 1.76 2.33 -4.93
C GLY A 74 2.25 3.40 -5.91
N GLN A 75 1.39 4.38 -6.24
CA GLN A 75 1.75 5.45 -7.19
C GLN A 75 2.36 6.68 -6.50
N PHE A 76 2.36 6.72 -5.16
CA PHE A 76 2.72 7.90 -4.39
C PHE A 76 3.93 7.68 -3.47
N GLU A 77 4.74 6.65 -3.72
CA GLU A 77 5.95 6.25 -2.95
C GLU A 77 7.03 7.33 -2.81
N THR A 78 6.93 8.41 -3.60
CA THR A 78 7.87 9.54 -3.52
C THR A 78 7.52 10.52 -2.39
N LEU A 79 6.34 10.41 -1.79
CA LEU A 79 5.93 11.25 -0.67
C LEU A 79 6.58 10.74 0.62
N ASN A 80 7.17 11.64 1.38
CA ASN A 80 7.68 11.37 2.73
C ASN A 80 6.82 12.12 3.76
N ASP A 81 7.18 11.98 5.03
CA ASP A 81 6.51 12.70 6.12
C ASP A 81 6.35 14.20 5.82
N ALA A 82 5.17 14.74 6.15
CA ALA A 82 4.76 16.13 5.89
C ALA A 82 4.63 16.54 4.41
N GLN A 83 4.74 15.60 3.47
CA GLN A 83 4.37 15.81 2.07
C GLN A 83 2.95 15.31 1.80
N SER A 84 2.29 15.87 0.80
CA SER A 84 0.98 15.40 0.35
C SER A 84 0.78 15.60 -1.14
N ALA A 85 -0.06 14.76 -1.72
CA ALA A 85 -0.59 14.89 -3.06
C ALA A 85 -2.12 14.85 -3.04
N THR A 86 -2.74 15.24 -4.13
CA THR A 86 -4.19 15.16 -4.30
C THR A 86 -4.52 14.41 -5.59
N ASP A 87 -5.51 13.53 -5.51
CA ASP A 87 -6.11 12.87 -6.66
C ASP A 87 -7.62 13.08 -6.67
N SER A 88 -8.26 12.96 -7.84
CA SER A 88 -9.69 13.22 -7.95
C SER A 88 -10.37 12.41 -9.04
N PHE A 89 -11.67 12.17 -8.86
CA PHE A 89 -12.54 11.60 -9.87
C PHE A 89 -13.90 12.30 -9.86
N GLN A 90 -14.51 12.41 -11.04
CA GLN A 90 -15.85 12.96 -11.19
C GLN A 90 -16.87 11.83 -11.13
N TYR A 91 -18.02 12.07 -10.53
CA TYR A 91 -19.16 11.16 -10.58
C TYR A 91 -20.43 11.88 -10.99
N SER A 92 -21.35 11.12 -11.60
CA SER A 92 -22.70 11.57 -11.92
C SER A 92 -23.70 10.81 -11.09
N LEU A 93 -24.74 11.49 -10.61
CA LEU A 93 -25.82 10.89 -9.84
C LEU A 93 -27.19 11.27 -10.41
N SER A 94 -28.18 10.42 -10.20
CA SER A 94 -29.57 10.62 -10.63
C SER A 94 -30.57 10.35 -9.51
N ASP A 95 -31.70 11.04 -9.57
CA ASP A 95 -32.87 10.90 -8.69
C ASP A 95 -33.86 9.81 -9.13
N GLY A 96 -33.57 9.09 -10.23
CA GLY A 96 -34.46 8.07 -10.82
C GLY A 96 -35.73 8.61 -11.49
N GLN A 97 -35.90 9.93 -11.54
CA GLN A 97 -37.08 10.64 -12.04
C GLN A 97 -36.74 11.56 -13.23
N GLY A 98 -35.54 11.41 -13.77
CA GLY A 98 -35.03 12.14 -14.95
C GLY A 98 -34.15 13.35 -14.59
N GLY A 99 -33.88 13.60 -13.32
CA GLY A 99 -32.88 14.56 -12.88
C GLY A 99 -31.50 13.91 -12.73
N SER A 100 -30.46 14.67 -13.07
CA SER A 100 -29.07 14.25 -12.93
C SER A 100 -28.18 15.43 -12.59
N SER A 101 -27.15 15.18 -11.79
CA SER A 101 -26.11 16.15 -11.45
C SER A 101 -24.73 15.48 -11.36
N THR A 102 -23.68 16.30 -11.31
CA THR A 102 -22.28 15.85 -11.26
C THR A 102 -21.53 16.56 -10.15
N ALA A 103 -20.63 15.85 -9.49
CA ALA A 103 -19.71 16.42 -8.50
C ALA A 103 -18.34 15.73 -8.57
N THR A 104 -17.38 16.29 -7.85
CA THR A 104 -16.00 15.78 -7.79
C THR A 104 -15.69 15.28 -6.39
N ALA A 105 -15.14 14.08 -6.32
CA ALA A 105 -14.52 13.55 -5.10
C ALA A 105 -13.01 13.78 -5.16
N THR A 106 -12.46 14.42 -4.13
CA THR A 106 -11.02 14.70 -3.99
C THR A 106 -10.45 13.88 -2.84
N VAL A 107 -9.37 13.15 -3.09
CA VAL A 107 -8.64 12.39 -2.08
C VAL A 107 -7.29 13.05 -1.84
N THR A 108 -7.00 13.42 -0.60
CA THR A 108 -5.66 13.84 -0.16
C THR A 108 -4.87 12.60 0.26
N ILE A 109 -3.67 12.45 -0.30
CA ILE A 109 -2.75 11.36 -0.01
C ILE A 109 -1.59 11.97 0.78
N ASN A 110 -1.44 11.56 2.04
CA ASN A 110 -0.34 12.00 2.90
C ASN A 110 0.83 11.04 2.75
N GLY A 111 2.04 11.58 2.72
CA GLY A 111 3.26 10.79 2.80
C GLY A 111 3.59 10.37 4.22
N VAL A 112 4.17 9.18 4.33
CA VAL A 112 4.65 8.46 5.50
C VAL A 112 5.99 7.86 5.12
N THR A 113 7.05 8.21 5.86
CA THR A 113 8.36 7.65 5.58
C THR A 113 8.37 6.14 5.86
N ASP A 114 8.66 5.35 4.83
CA ASP A 114 8.86 3.91 4.95
C ASP A 114 10.11 3.54 5.76
N ALA A 115 9.98 2.51 6.59
CA ALA A 115 11.12 1.95 7.30
C ALA A 115 12.07 1.23 6.33
N PRO A 116 13.39 1.31 6.53
CA PRO A 116 14.33 0.57 5.71
C PRO A 116 14.09 -0.94 5.82
N VAL A 117 14.10 -1.64 4.70
CA VAL A 117 13.95 -3.09 4.65
C VAL A 117 15.24 -3.76 5.12
N ASN A 118 15.15 -4.56 6.20
CA ASN A 118 16.26 -5.38 6.67
C ASN A 118 16.44 -6.62 5.79
N ARG A 119 17.66 -6.92 5.37
CA ARG A 119 18.00 -8.12 4.59
C ARG A 119 18.90 -9.03 5.40
N ALA A 120 18.69 -10.34 5.25
CA ALA A 120 19.55 -11.32 5.89
C ALA A 120 20.99 -11.23 5.35
N PRO A 121 22.00 -11.48 6.21
CA PRO A 121 23.39 -11.58 5.78
C PRO A 121 23.60 -12.80 4.88
N VAL A 122 24.64 -12.72 4.05
CA VAL A 122 25.11 -13.81 3.20
C VAL A 122 26.39 -14.36 3.80
N ALA A 123 26.37 -15.64 4.17
CA ALA A 123 27.54 -16.35 4.66
C ALA A 123 28.28 -17.03 3.50
N ASP A 124 29.61 -16.94 3.51
CA ASP A 124 30.49 -17.68 2.60
C ASP A 124 31.03 -18.93 3.30
N ASP A 125 31.16 -20.03 2.55
CA ASP A 125 31.65 -21.29 3.11
C ASP A 125 33.14 -21.20 3.47
N ASP A 126 33.44 -21.44 4.74
CA ASP A 126 34.81 -21.51 5.24
C ASP A 126 35.39 -22.93 5.16
N ALA A 127 36.67 -23.03 4.78
CA ALA A 127 37.43 -24.27 4.89
C ALA A 127 38.82 -24.02 5.46
N TYR A 128 39.15 -24.74 6.54
CA TYR A 128 40.48 -24.70 7.17
C TYR A 128 41.05 -26.11 7.26
N ASN A 129 42.36 -26.25 7.06
CA ASN A 129 43.07 -27.51 7.23
C ASN A 129 44.27 -27.35 8.14
N THR A 130 44.67 -28.46 8.76
CA THR A 130 45.90 -28.56 9.55
C THR A 130 46.41 -30.00 9.47
N ALA A 131 47.72 -30.20 9.66
CA ALA A 131 48.30 -31.54 9.69
C ALA A 131 47.87 -32.29 10.96
N PHE A 132 47.96 -33.63 10.93
CA PHE A 132 47.71 -34.46 12.10
C PHE A 132 48.56 -33.99 13.29
N ASN A 133 47.94 -33.92 14.47
CA ASN A 133 48.57 -33.47 15.71
C ASN A 133 49.15 -32.04 15.65
N THR A 134 48.65 -31.19 14.75
CA THR A 134 49.02 -29.78 14.64
C THR A 134 47.81 -28.90 14.95
N PRO A 135 47.83 -28.07 16.01
CA PRO A 135 46.74 -27.14 16.30
C PRO A 135 46.52 -26.16 15.15
N LEU A 136 45.25 -25.93 14.78
CA LEU A 136 44.86 -24.87 13.88
C LEU A 136 44.51 -23.61 14.69
N THR A 137 45.19 -22.51 14.40
CA THR A 137 44.85 -21.19 14.94
C THR A 137 44.32 -20.32 13.82
N VAL A 138 43.02 -19.97 13.89
CA VAL A 138 42.39 -19.02 12.96
C VAL A 138 42.27 -17.68 13.66
N THR A 139 42.85 -16.63 13.08
CA THR A 139 42.74 -15.27 13.62
C THR A 139 41.39 -14.66 13.24
N ALA A 140 40.96 -13.62 13.96
CA ALA A 140 39.73 -12.91 13.61
C ALA A 140 39.74 -12.36 12.16
N ALA A 141 40.92 -11.99 11.64
CA ALA A 141 41.07 -11.49 10.27
C ALA A 141 40.76 -12.56 9.20
N ASN A 142 40.95 -13.84 9.51
CA ASN A 142 40.70 -14.96 8.61
C ASN A 142 39.65 -15.91 9.19
N GLY A 143 38.81 -15.42 10.11
CA GLY A 143 37.83 -16.22 10.85
C GLY A 143 36.57 -16.47 10.04
N VAL A 144 35.61 -17.15 10.67
CA VAL A 144 34.34 -17.58 10.05
C VAL A 144 33.35 -16.46 9.67
N LEU A 145 33.77 -15.21 9.78
CA LEU A 145 33.02 -14.04 9.31
C LEU A 145 33.73 -13.38 8.12
N ASN A 146 34.86 -13.95 7.69
CA ASN A 146 35.66 -13.41 6.61
C ASN A 146 35.04 -13.81 5.27
N GLY A 147 34.60 -12.83 4.48
CA GLY A 147 33.87 -13.06 3.24
C GLY A 147 32.36 -12.88 3.41
N ASP A 148 31.84 -13.11 4.61
CA ASP A 148 30.44 -12.85 4.92
C ASP A 148 30.08 -11.37 4.71
N THR A 149 28.89 -11.13 4.16
CA THR A 149 28.41 -9.77 3.87
C THR A 149 27.02 -9.53 4.42
N ASP A 150 26.77 -8.27 4.79
CA ASP A 150 25.44 -7.79 5.13
C ASP A 150 25.08 -6.61 4.23
N ALA A 151 23.88 -6.63 3.67
CA ALA A 151 23.45 -5.62 2.72
C ALA A 151 23.00 -4.31 3.37
N ASN A 152 22.66 -4.36 4.66
CA ASN A 152 22.32 -3.21 5.48
C ASN A 152 23.57 -2.64 6.18
N ALA A 153 24.73 -3.27 5.98
CA ALA A 153 26.01 -2.97 6.61
C ALA A 153 25.98 -3.07 8.15
N ASP A 154 25.08 -3.91 8.67
CA ASP A 154 25.03 -4.24 10.08
C ASP A 154 26.20 -5.13 10.50
N SER A 155 26.56 -5.09 11.78
CA SER A 155 27.67 -5.90 12.29
C SER A 155 27.30 -7.38 12.35
N LEU A 156 28.14 -8.24 11.73
CA LEU A 156 27.95 -9.68 11.71
C LEU A 156 28.44 -10.35 13.01
N THR A 157 27.75 -11.42 13.42
CA THR A 157 28.18 -12.27 14.56
C THR A 157 28.00 -13.75 14.23
N ALA A 158 29.00 -14.56 14.56
CA ALA A 158 28.94 -16.02 14.45
C ALA A 158 28.49 -16.63 15.78
N ARG A 159 27.67 -17.68 15.74
CA ARG A 159 27.22 -18.44 16.92
C ARG A 159 27.41 -19.93 16.67
N SER A 160 27.89 -20.66 17.67
CA SER A 160 28.00 -22.12 17.56
C SER A 160 26.61 -22.76 17.51
N PRO A 161 26.39 -23.80 16.69
CA PRO A 161 25.14 -24.57 16.73
C PRO A 161 24.96 -25.20 18.13
N PRO A 162 23.71 -25.43 18.57
CA PRO A 162 23.46 -26.12 19.83
C PRO A 162 24.07 -27.52 19.81
N ASN A 163 24.73 -27.91 20.91
CA ASN A 163 25.32 -29.25 21.04
C ASN A 163 24.23 -30.32 20.82
N PRO A 164 24.46 -31.32 19.96
CA PRO A 164 23.53 -32.44 19.84
C PRO A 164 23.43 -33.18 21.19
N PRO A 165 22.25 -33.68 21.58
CA PRO A 165 22.09 -34.41 22.83
C PRO A 165 23.00 -35.64 22.84
N MET A 166 23.71 -35.84 23.95
CA MET A 166 24.60 -36.99 24.13
C MET A 166 23.78 -38.29 23.98
N ALA A 167 24.05 -39.06 22.94
CA ALA A 167 23.54 -40.43 22.87
C ALA A 167 24.23 -41.25 23.97
N GLN A 168 23.46 -41.73 24.96
CA GLN A 168 23.95 -42.70 25.94
C GLN A 168 24.29 -44.00 25.19
N GLN A 169 25.58 -44.28 25.00
CA GLN A 169 26.03 -45.58 24.53
C GLN A 169 25.79 -46.61 25.66
N ARG A 170 25.03 -47.66 25.35
CA ARG A 170 24.88 -48.86 26.18
C ARG A 170 25.97 -49.88 25.85
#